data_AF-A0A7S3PIL5-F1
#
_entry.id   AF-A0A7S3PIL5-F1
#
_cell.length_a   1.000
_cell.length_b   1.000
_cell.length_c   1.000
_cell.angle_alpha   90.00
_cell.angle_beta   90.00
_cell.angle_gamma   90.00
#
_symmetry.space_group_name_H-M   'P 1'
#
loop_
_entity.id
_entity.type
_entity.pdbx_description
1 polymer ?
#
loop_
_entity_poly.entity_id
_entity_poly.type
_entity_poly.pdbx_seq_one_letter_code
_entity_poly.pdbx_strand_id
1 'polypeptide(L)'
;SDSRVTAEEMMGLHPGEVFVHRNIANMVISTDLSAQSVITFAVNHLKVKEIIVCGHFCCGGVKAAMQPQDLGSLNPWLRNIRDVYRLHKEELDAIADEDA
;
A
#
# COMPACT_ATOMS: atom_id res chain seq x y z
N SER A 1 9.59 -0.35 0.39
CA SER A 1 8.72 0.40 -0.53
C SER A 1 9.27 0.20 -1.93
N ASP A 2 8.42 -0.13 -2.89
CA ASP A 2 8.81 -0.17 -4.30
C ASP A 2 8.85 1.27 -4.84
N SER A 3 9.90 1.60 -5.59
CA SER A 3 10.19 2.98 -6.06
C SER A 3 10.33 3.03 -7.59
N ARG A 4 9.74 2.09 -8.32
CA ARG A 4 9.88 1.97 -9.79
C ARG A 4 9.48 3.23 -10.58
N VAL A 5 8.64 4.10 -10.04
CA VAL A 5 8.29 5.41 -10.64
C VAL A 5 7.86 6.43 -9.57
N THR A 6 8.08 7.72 -9.81
CA THR A 6 7.56 8.77 -8.92
C THR A 6 6.05 8.95 -9.11
N ALA A 7 5.36 9.47 -8.08
CA ALA A 7 3.90 9.62 -8.18
C ALA A 7 3.54 10.70 -9.21
N GLU A 8 4.35 11.76 -9.22
CA GLU A 8 4.27 12.89 -10.11
C GLU A 8 4.41 12.46 -11.57
N GLU A 9 5.45 11.69 -11.91
CA GLU A 9 5.65 11.17 -13.27
C GLU A 9 4.50 10.26 -13.71
N MET A 10 4.01 9.40 -12.82
CA MET A 10 2.90 8.48 -13.14
C MET A 10 1.60 9.22 -13.44
N MET A 11 1.37 10.35 -12.77
CA MET A 11 0.16 11.17 -12.92
C MET A 11 0.31 12.27 -13.98
N GLY A 12 1.51 12.45 -14.55
CA GLY A 12 1.79 13.57 -15.46
C GLY A 12 1.74 14.93 -14.77
N LEU A 13 2.06 14.97 -13.47
CA LEU A 13 2.02 16.16 -12.63
C LEU A 13 3.42 16.75 -12.41
N HIS A 14 3.46 18.03 -12.05
CA HIS A 14 4.67 18.74 -11.72
C HIS A 14 5.11 18.49 -10.27
N PRO A 15 6.42 18.64 -9.96
CA PRO A 15 6.90 18.55 -8.59
C PRO A 15 6.16 19.49 -7.64
N GLY A 16 5.69 18.95 -6.51
CA GLY A 16 4.94 19.70 -5.50
C GLY A 16 3.42 19.71 -5.70
N GLU A 17 2.91 19.17 -6.80
CA GLU A 17 1.46 18.98 -7.00
C GLU A 17 0.90 17.74 -6.28
N VAL A 18 1.78 16.82 -5.88
CA VAL A 18 1.42 15.60 -5.14
C VAL A 18 2.11 15.56 -3.79
N PHE A 19 1.34 15.29 -2.74
CA PHE A 19 1.88 15.02 -1.41
C PHE A 19 1.95 13.51 -1.17
N VAL A 20 3.17 12.98 -1.06
CA VAL A 20 3.43 11.54 -1.16
C VAL A 20 3.79 10.94 0.19
N HIS A 21 3.12 9.83 0.55
CA HIS A 21 3.56 8.92 1.59
C HIS A 21 3.73 7.52 1.00
N ARG A 22 4.80 6.83 1.41
CA ARG A 22 5.14 5.50 0.91
C ARG A 22 5.53 4.59 2.06
N ASN A 23 4.98 3.38 2.05
CA ASN A 23 5.35 2.31 2.96
C ASN A 23 5.33 0.95 2.22
N ILE A 24 5.63 -0.15 2.91
CA ILE A 24 5.63 -1.48 2.29
C ILE A 24 4.19 -1.90 1.99
N ALA A 25 3.89 -2.14 0.71
CA ALA A 25 2.57 -2.54 0.22
C ALA A 25 1.45 -1.52 0.49
N ASN A 26 1.77 -0.22 0.45
CA ASN A 26 0.81 0.90 0.39
C ASN A 26 -0.35 0.79 1.42
N MET A 27 -0.03 0.36 2.63
CA MET A 27 -1.02 0.06 3.66
C MET A 27 -1.40 1.30 4.45
N VAL A 28 -2.67 1.35 4.86
CA VAL A 28 -3.20 2.34 5.79
C VAL A 28 -3.77 1.59 6.98
N ILE A 29 -2.98 1.50 8.05
CA ILE A 29 -3.37 0.79 9.27
C ILE A 29 -3.93 1.81 10.27
N SER A 30 -5.06 1.50 10.88
CA SER A 30 -5.74 2.38 11.86
C SER A 30 -4.93 2.68 13.12
N THR A 31 -3.79 2.02 13.34
CA THR A 31 -2.88 2.27 14.47
C THR A 31 -1.50 2.75 14.02
N ASP A 32 -1.27 2.92 12.70
CA ASP A 32 0.00 3.45 12.19
C ASP A 32 0.01 4.98 12.28
N LEU A 33 0.75 5.49 13.27
CA LEU A 33 0.91 6.93 13.47
C LEU A 33 1.60 7.61 12.26
N SER A 34 2.42 6.88 11.49
CA SER A 34 3.07 7.43 10.30
C SER A 34 2.03 7.81 9.25
N ALA A 35 1.21 6.86 8.78
CA ALA A 35 0.14 7.14 7.83
C ALA A 35 -0.88 8.15 8.38
N GLN A 36 -1.28 8.02 9.65
CA GLN A 36 -2.24 8.94 10.27
C GLN A 36 -1.75 10.39 10.30
N SER A 37 -0.49 10.61 10.67
CA SER A 37 0.08 11.96 10.75
C SER A 37 0.14 12.63 9.37
N VAL A 38 0.52 11.87 8.33
CA VAL A 38 0.51 12.34 6.94
C VAL A 38 -0.92 12.70 6.50
N ILE A 39 -1.89 11.81 6.71
CA ILE A 39 -3.28 12.05 6.30
C ILE A 39 -3.84 13.28 7.02
N THR A 40 -3.61 13.38 8.33
CA THR A 40 -4.05 14.52 9.14
C THR A 40 -3.43 15.83 8.62
N PHE A 41 -2.14 15.82 8.30
CA PHE A 41 -1.47 17.01 7.76
C PHE A 41 -2.00 17.39 6.37
N ALA A 42 -2.13 16.41 5.48
CA ALA A 42 -2.63 16.62 4.12
C ALA A 42 -4.04 17.22 4.12
N VAL A 43 -4.95 16.68 4.95
CA VAL A 43 -6.34 17.14 5.02
C VAL A 43 -6.46 18.46 5.76
N ASN A 44 -5.87 18.57 6.95
CA ASN A 44 -6.13 19.72 7.82
C ASN A 44 -5.27 20.94 7.49
N HIS A 45 -4.07 20.75 6.94
CA HIS A 45 -3.13 21.84 6.69
C HIS A 45 -2.94 22.13 5.20
N LEU A 46 -2.76 21.09 4.36
CA LEU A 46 -2.60 21.28 2.91
C LEU A 46 -3.93 21.40 2.16
N LYS A 47 -5.04 21.03 2.80
CA LYS A 47 -6.39 21.05 2.21
C LYS A 47 -6.47 20.28 0.89
N VAL A 48 -5.82 19.11 0.84
CA VAL A 48 -5.89 18.24 -0.33
C VAL A 48 -7.34 17.89 -0.65
N LYS A 49 -7.70 17.87 -1.93
CA LYS A 49 -9.07 17.56 -2.38
C LYS A 49 -9.33 16.06 -2.47
N GLU A 50 -8.28 15.30 -2.75
CA GLU A 50 -8.36 13.87 -3.06
C GLU A 50 -7.22 13.13 -2.36
N ILE A 51 -7.51 11.90 -1.92
CA ILE A 51 -6.54 10.96 -1.37
C ILE A 51 -6.58 9.71 -2.23
N ILE A 52 -5.41 9.27 -2.70
CA ILE A 52 -5.28 8.11 -3.57
C ILE A 52 -4.44 7.05 -2.86
N VAL A 53 -4.97 5.83 -2.72
CA VAL A 53 -4.19 4.66 -2.33
C VAL A 53 -3.77 3.94 -3.60
N CYS A 54 -2.50 4.05 -3.97
CA CYS A 54 -1.98 3.45 -5.19
C CYS A 54 -1.27 2.12 -4.88
N GLY A 55 -1.89 1.02 -5.28
CA GLY A 55 -1.22 -0.29 -5.38
C GLY A 55 -0.38 -0.40 -6.65
N HIS A 56 0.28 -1.54 -6.83
CA HIS A 56 1.00 -1.86 -8.06
C HIS A 56 1.14 -3.36 -8.27
N PHE A 57 1.18 -3.79 -9.52
CA PHE A 57 1.46 -5.18 -9.87
C PHE A 57 2.85 -5.61 -9.38
N CYS A 58 2.97 -6.92 -9.14
CA CYS A 58 4.19 -7.57 -8.67
C CYS A 58 4.77 -6.96 -7.39
N CYS A 59 3.92 -6.52 -6.45
CA CYS A 59 4.39 -5.93 -5.21
C CYS A 59 5.14 -6.95 -4.34
N GLY A 60 6.43 -6.69 -4.09
CA GLY A 60 7.26 -7.57 -3.26
C GLY A 60 6.73 -7.75 -1.84
N GLY A 61 6.10 -6.72 -1.26
CA GLY A 61 5.47 -6.82 0.07
C GLY A 61 4.25 -7.74 0.08
N VAL A 62 3.40 -7.64 -0.94
CA VAL A 62 2.24 -8.54 -1.11
C VAL A 62 2.71 -9.97 -1.35
N LYS A 63 3.66 -10.16 -2.27
CA LYS A 63 4.25 -11.49 -2.56
C LYS A 63 4.85 -12.13 -1.31
N ALA A 64 5.61 -11.37 -0.52
CA ALA A 64 6.17 -11.84 0.74
C ALA A 64 5.11 -12.22 1.77
N ALA A 65 3.99 -11.50 1.82
CA ALA A 65 2.89 -11.81 2.73
C ALA A 65 2.20 -13.15 2.41
N MET A 66 2.15 -13.53 1.13
CA MET A 66 1.52 -14.77 0.64
C MET A 66 2.39 -16.03 0.77
N GLN A 67 3.68 -15.88 1.11
CA GLN A 67 4.58 -17.01 1.29
C GLN A 67 4.62 -17.47 2.76
N PRO A 68 4.72 -18.79 3.01
CA PRO A 68 4.88 -19.35 4.35
C PRO A 68 6.33 -19.19 4.84
N GLN A 69 6.79 -17.93 4.97
CA GLN A 69 8.12 -17.57 5.43
C GLN A 69 8.04 -16.71 6.70
N ASP A 70 8.95 -16.95 7.64
CA ASP A 70 9.18 -16.06 8.76
C ASP A 70 10.04 -14.87 8.32
N LEU A 71 9.47 -13.67 8.37
CA LEU A 71 10.11 -12.41 7.97
C LEU A 71 10.44 -11.53 9.18
N GLY A 72 10.45 -12.10 10.39
CA GLY A 72 10.81 -11.43 11.63
C GLY A 72 9.94 -10.21 11.92
N SER A 73 10.56 -9.03 12.00
CA SER A 73 9.89 -7.76 12.32
C SER A 73 8.86 -7.31 11.27
N LEU A 74 8.88 -7.89 10.06
CA LEU A 74 7.87 -7.61 9.03
C LEU A 74 6.56 -8.38 9.25
N ASN A 75 6.57 -9.45 10.05
CA ASN A 75 5.39 -10.29 10.24
C ASN A 75 4.17 -9.53 10.77
N PRO A 76 4.28 -8.65 11.79
CA PRO A 76 3.12 -7.87 12.27
C PRO A 76 2.59 -6.92 11.21
N TRP A 77 3.47 -6.33 10.39
CA TRP A 77 3.07 -5.46 9.29
C TRP A 77 2.30 -6.25 8.24
N LEU A 78 2.91 -7.30 7.69
CA LEU A 78 2.33 -8.11 6.61
C LEU A 78 1.11 -8.93 7.04
N ARG A 79 0.85 -9.08 8.34
CA ARG A 79 -0.38 -9.70 8.86
C ARG A 79 -1.64 -9.03 8.30
N ASN A 80 -1.67 -7.71 8.16
CA ASN A 80 -2.85 -7.04 7.63
C ASN A 80 -3.15 -7.45 6.17
N ILE A 81 -2.14 -7.72 5.35
CA ILE A 81 -2.32 -8.25 3.99
C ILE A 81 -2.86 -9.69 4.05
N ARG A 82 -2.34 -10.51 4.97
CA ARG A 82 -2.84 -11.87 5.21
C ARG A 82 -4.30 -11.87 5.67
N ASP A 83 -4.71 -10.85 6.43
CA ASP A 83 -6.11 -10.66 6.80
C ASP A 83 -6.99 -10.29 5.61
N VAL A 84 -6.53 -9.44 4.69
CA VAL A 84 -7.24 -9.20 3.42
C VAL A 84 -7.42 -10.50 2.65
N TYR A 85 -6.35 -11.29 2.49
CA TYR A 85 -6.47 -12.61 1.83
C TYR A 85 -7.47 -13.53 2.55
N ARG A 86 -7.43 -13.58 3.89
CA ARG A 86 -8.35 -14.40 4.69
C ARG A 86 -9.81 -13.97 4.53
N LEU A 87 -10.08 -12.67 4.45
CA LEU A 87 -11.43 -12.12 4.28
C LEU A 87 -11.98 -12.36 2.87
N HIS A 88 -11.10 -12.36 1.86
CA HIS A 88 -11.44 -12.52 0.45
C HIS A 88 -11.02 -13.89 -0.11
N LYS A 89 -10.88 -14.90 0.76
CA LYS A 89 -10.26 -16.19 0.41
C LYS A 89 -10.93 -16.86 -0.78
N GLU A 90 -12.26 -16.91 -0.78
CA GLU A 90 -13.03 -17.58 -1.86
C GLU A 90 -12.85 -16.88 -3.21
N GLU A 91 -12.86 -15.54 -3.21
CA GLU A 91 -12.65 -14.72 -4.41
C GLU A 91 -11.23 -14.90 -4.96
N LEU A 92 -10.23 -14.82 -4.09
CA LEU A 92 -8.82 -14.87 -4.49
C LEU A 92 -8.37 -16.28 -4.89
N ASP A 93 -8.86 -17.32 -4.21
CA ASP A 93 -8.55 -18.72 -4.56
C ASP A 93 -9.26 -19.18 -5.86
N ALA A 94 -10.31 -18.46 -6.30
CA ALA A 94 -11.00 -18.74 -7.56
C ALA A 94 -10.25 -18.19 -8.78
N ILE A 95 -9.23 -17.35 -8.60
CA ILE A 95 -8.42 -16.80 -9.68
C ILE A 95 -7.43 -17.87 -10.13
N ALA A 96 -7.67 -18.45 -11.31
CA ALA A 96 -6.83 -19.51 -11.88
C ALA A 96 -5.61 -18.98 -12.65
N ASP A 97 -5.65 -17.72 -13.07
CA ASP A 97 -4.57 -17.06 -13.81
C ASP A 97 -3.75 -16.20 -12.84
N GLU A 98 -2.55 -16.65 -12.52
CA GLU A 98 -1.63 -15.94 -11.62
C GLU A 98 -1.01 -14.68 -12.27
N ASP A 99 -1.14 -14.52 -13.59
CA ASP A 99 -0.58 -13.42 -14.39
C ASP A 99 -1.64 -12.42 -14.90
N ALA A 100 -2.93 -12.60 -14.55
CA ALA A 100 -4.04 -11.73 -14.97
C ALA A 100 -4.00 -10.31 -14.40
#